data_AF-A0A445ANJ8-F1
#
_entry.id   AF-A0A445ANJ8-F1
#
_cell.length_a   1.000
_cell.length_b   1.000
_cell.length_c   1.000
_cell.angle_alpha   90.00
_cell.angle_beta   90.00
_cell.angle_gamma   90.00
#
_symmetry.space_group_name_H-M   'P 1'
#
loop_
_entity.id
_entity.type
_entity.pdbx_description
1 polymer ?
#
loop_
_entity_poly.entity_id
_entity_poly.type
_entity_poly.pdbx_seq_one_letter_code
_entity_poly.pdbx_strand_id
1 'polypeptide(L)'
;MASIHKLAWLLSLLVLSITATCEPCKSLNFPNNVNYATCKDLGVLDSSLHWNYHQSSSRVDVAFKKANATDSSWVAWAINPTSQGMVGSQAFLAFRNSSDATLKAYTSSVTSYDTLLEEGSLSFPVYSVSASYSNGDMILFASFKLPENTTLLNHVWQEGPVSNDGTLGMHSLSGPNIQSFGTIDFVSGKVSETAGNSKIKLRKVHGILNGISWGILMPMGAILARYLKAFDGRLGATWFHVHRACQSMAYIIGIIGFATGSYMARHNRHHSSHGCIGITLVCLASLQVCVAMFLRPKKDHRHRIFWNIFHYVVGYGTIGLGIWNVFKGIDIMEAREWKSVYLGVIICLALIALVLEVITWILPCINKPNTHSKDQVDVVDQRIP
;
A
#
# COMPACT_ATOMS: atom_id res chain seq x y z
N MET A 1 10.93 -26.51 -25.60
CA MET A 1 9.69 -25.71 -25.43
C MET A 1 8.65 -26.33 -24.50
N ALA A 2 8.60 -27.66 -24.30
CA ALA A 2 7.60 -28.31 -23.42
C ALA A 2 7.82 -28.18 -21.90
N SER A 3 8.95 -27.62 -21.44
CA SER A 3 9.29 -27.51 -20.02
C SER A 3 8.87 -26.17 -19.38
N ILE A 4 8.77 -25.10 -20.17
CA ILE A 4 8.41 -23.75 -19.67
C ILE A 4 6.90 -23.64 -19.40
N HIS A 5 6.07 -24.37 -20.15
CA HIS A 5 4.63 -24.42 -19.88
C HIS A 5 4.27 -25.24 -18.63
N LYS A 6 5.06 -26.26 -18.27
CA LYS A 6 4.81 -27.05 -17.05
C LYS A 6 5.13 -26.27 -15.76
N LEU A 7 6.11 -25.37 -15.81
CA LEU A 7 6.47 -24.50 -14.68
C LEU A 7 5.44 -23.39 -14.44
N ALA A 8 4.82 -22.86 -15.51
CA ALA A 8 3.74 -21.89 -15.42
C ALA A 8 2.43 -22.49 -14.85
N TRP A 9 2.18 -23.79 -15.09
CA TRP A 9 1.02 -24.49 -14.52
C TRP A 9 1.22 -24.90 -13.05
N LEU A 10 2.46 -25.23 -12.62
CA LEU A 10 2.79 -25.49 -11.22
C LEU A 10 2.74 -24.23 -10.33
N LEU A 11 3.04 -23.05 -10.88
CA LEU A 11 2.87 -21.76 -10.17
C LEU A 11 1.39 -21.35 -10.02
N SER A 12 0.49 -21.86 -10.88
CA SER A 12 -0.95 -21.57 -10.82
C SER A 12 -1.67 -22.39 -9.73
N LEU A 13 -1.16 -23.59 -9.40
CA LEU A 13 -1.75 -24.49 -8.41
C LEU A 13 -1.30 -24.23 -6.97
N LEU A 14 -0.31 -23.36 -6.75
CA LEU A 14 0.19 -22.98 -5.41
C LEU A 14 -0.31 -21.58 -4.97
N VAL A 15 -1.47 -21.14 -5.48
CA VAL A 15 -2.20 -19.94 -5.04
C VAL A 15 -3.56 -20.32 -4.43
N LEU A 16 -3.76 -21.59 -4.06
CA LEU A 16 -4.80 -21.93 -3.09
C LEU A 16 -4.26 -21.72 -1.67
N SER A 17 -3.93 -20.45 -1.39
CA SER A 17 -3.81 -19.99 -0.02
C SER A 17 -5.11 -20.33 0.69
N ILE A 18 -4.98 -20.97 1.86
CA ILE A 18 -6.07 -21.20 2.78
C ILE A 18 -6.65 -19.82 3.10
N THR A 19 -7.72 -19.44 2.38
CA THR A 19 -8.58 -18.38 2.84
C THR A 19 -9.25 -18.96 4.08
N ALA A 20 -8.84 -18.50 5.26
CA ALA A 20 -9.70 -18.59 6.42
C ALA A 20 -10.98 -17.86 6.02
N THR A 21 -12.00 -18.61 5.62
CA THR A 21 -13.31 -18.05 5.34
C THR A 21 -13.84 -17.58 6.68
N CYS A 22 -13.76 -16.27 6.92
CA CYS A 22 -14.52 -15.65 8.00
C CYS A 22 -15.98 -15.95 7.71
N GLU A 23 -16.65 -16.65 8.63
CA GLU A 23 -18.06 -16.96 8.49
C GLU A 23 -18.82 -15.62 8.42
N PRO A 24 -19.68 -15.40 7.41
CA PRO A 24 -20.36 -14.12 7.25
C PRO A 24 -21.16 -13.77 8.51
N CYS A 25 -21.23 -12.49 8.89
CA CYS A 25 -21.87 -12.05 10.14
C CYS A 25 -23.27 -12.67 10.41
N LYS A 26 -24.03 -13.03 9.37
CA LYS A 26 -25.33 -13.68 9.47
C LYS A 26 -25.33 -15.05 10.17
N SER A 27 -24.18 -15.67 10.36
CA SER A 27 -24.02 -16.99 11.00
C SER A 27 -23.93 -16.93 12.53
N LEU A 28 -23.80 -15.74 13.11
CA LEU A 28 -23.56 -15.59 14.54
C LEU A 28 -24.86 -15.73 15.36
N ASN A 29 -24.89 -16.70 16.26
CA ASN A 29 -25.94 -16.86 17.25
C ASN A 29 -25.61 -16.06 18.51
N PHE A 30 -26.53 -15.20 18.94
CA PHE A 30 -26.37 -14.40 20.16
C PHE A 30 -27.03 -15.07 21.37
N PRO A 31 -26.54 -14.79 22.60
CA PRO A 31 -27.18 -15.22 23.82
C PRO A 31 -28.67 -14.82 23.85
N ASN A 32 -29.50 -15.63 24.51
CA ASN A 32 -30.94 -15.40 24.68
C ASN A 32 -31.78 -15.40 23.37
N ASN A 33 -31.30 -16.02 22.29
CA ASN A 33 -31.99 -16.08 20.99
C ASN A 33 -32.31 -14.70 20.40
N VAL A 34 -31.49 -13.68 20.69
CA VAL A 34 -31.65 -12.36 20.10
C VAL A 34 -31.21 -12.40 18.64
N ASN A 35 -32.17 -12.18 17.74
CA ASN A 35 -31.91 -12.12 16.31
C ASN A 35 -31.76 -10.66 15.87
N TYR A 36 -30.63 -10.34 15.23
CA TYR A 36 -30.41 -9.05 14.60
C TYR A 36 -30.78 -9.10 13.11
N ALA A 37 -31.62 -8.17 12.67
CA ALA A 37 -32.12 -8.11 11.30
C ALA A 37 -31.04 -7.66 10.31
N THR A 38 -30.10 -6.83 10.76
CA THR A 38 -29.03 -6.31 9.92
C THR A 38 -27.68 -6.58 10.56
N CYS A 39 -26.69 -6.95 9.74
CA CYS A 39 -25.31 -7.08 10.16
C CYS A 39 -24.33 -6.63 9.08
N LYS A 40 -23.12 -6.28 9.51
CA LYS A 40 -22.02 -5.87 8.65
C LYS A 40 -20.68 -6.26 9.27
N ASP A 41 -19.88 -7.00 8.50
CA ASP A 41 -18.45 -7.15 8.77
C ASP A 41 -17.73 -5.84 8.42
N LEU A 42 -16.97 -5.31 9.38
CA LEU A 42 -16.21 -4.07 9.25
C LEU A 42 -14.83 -4.38 8.68
N GLY A 43 -14.33 -3.51 7.80
CA GLY A 43 -13.13 -3.77 7.00
C GLY A 43 -11.80 -3.88 7.77
N VAL A 44 -11.80 -3.55 9.08
CA VAL A 44 -10.59 -3.55 9.92
C VAL A 44 -10.92 -3.96 11.37
N LEU A 45 -9.89 -4.39 12.11
CA LEU A 45 -9.95 -4.80 13.52
C LEU A 45 -10.83 -6.04 13.77
N ASP A 46 -10.94 -7.00 12.84
CA ASP A 46 -11.71 -8.25 13.01
C ASP A 46 -13.09 -8.04 13.68
N SER A 47 -13.78 -6.99 13.25
CA SER A 47 -14.97 -6.47 13.93
C SER A 47 -16.21 -6.67 13.08
N SER A 48 -17.35 -6.92 13.73
CA SER A 48 -18.66 -6.96 13.07
C SER A 48 -19.70 -6.22 13.89
N LEU A 49 -20.65 -5.59 13.20
CA LEU A 49 -21.73 -4.84 13.80
C LEU A 49 -23.07 -5.46 13.42
N HIS A 50 -23.95 -5.64 14.40
CA HIS A 50 -25.27 -6.22 14.26
C HIS A 50 -26.28 -5.30 14.93
N TRP A 51 -27.43 -5.06 14.30
CA TRP A 51 -28.41 -4.16 14.88
C TRP A 51 -29.86 -4.42 14.43
N ASN A 52 -30.76 -3.96 15.29
CA ASN A 52 -32.19 -3.82 15.05
C ASN A 52 -32.57 -2.34 15.25
N TYR A 53 -33.30 -1.77 14.30
CA TYR A 53 -33.82 -0.42 14.41
C TYR A 53 -35.34 -0.43 14.56
N HIS A 54 -35.84 0.17 15.64
CA HIS A 54 -37.26 0.27 15.96
C HIS A 54 -37.78 1.67 15.61
N GLN A 55 -38.29 1.83 14.40
CA GLN A 55 -38.67 3.13 13.84
C GLN A 55 -39.69 3.91 14.71
N SER A 56 -40.63 3.23 15.36
CA SER A 56 -41.67 3.87 16.20
C SER A 56 -41.12 4.56 17.45
N SER A 57 -39.96 4.14 17.94
CA SER A 57 -39.35 4.65 19.18
C SER A 57 -37.97 5.28 18.95
N SER A 58 -37.48 5.25 17.71
CA SER A 58 -36.09 5.59 17.35
C SER A 58 -35.06 4.83 18.20
N ARG A 59 -35.41 3.64 18.67
CA ARG A 59 -34.52 2.79 19.47
C ARG A 59 -33.66 1.92 18.56
N VAL A 60 -32.39 1.82 18.88
CA VAL A 60 -31.44 0.88 18.27
C VAL A 60 -31.00 -0.11 19.33
N ASP A 61 -31.09 -1.38 18.99
CA ASP A 61 -30.41 -2.45 19.72
C ASP A 61 -29.22 -2.89 18.89
N VAL A 62 -28.02 -2.88 19.47
CA VAL A 62 -26.75 -3.16 18.79
C VAL A 62 -26.01 -4.28 19.50
N ALA A 63 -25.34 -5.12 18.71
CA ALA A 63 -24.23 -5.96 19.16
C ALA A 63 -23.00 -5.66 18.29
N PHE A 64 -21.95 -5.17 18.93
CA PHE A 64 -20.63 -5.00 18.33
C PHE A 64 -19.74 -6.16 18.78
N LYS A 65 -19.27 -6.97 17.83
CA LYS A 65 -18.37 -8.09 18.10
C LYS A 65 -16.96 -7.73 17.64
N LYS A 66 -15.99 -7.96 18.51
CA LYS A 66 -14.56 -8.03 18.20
C LYS A 66 -14.09 -9.47 18.35
N ALA A 67 -13.62 -10.07 17.26
CA ALA A 67 -12.96 -11.35 17.32
C ALA A 67 -11.50 -11.21 17.75
N ASN A 68 -10.92 -12.29 18.27
CA ASN A 68 -9.52 -12.35 18.73
C ASN A 68 -9.17 -11.26 19.75
N ALA A 69 -10.13 -10.85 20.58
CA ALA A 69 -9.89 -9.96 21.70
C ALA A 69 -9.07 -10.67 22.79
N THR A 70 -8.12 -9.94 23.36
CA THR A 70 -7.25 -10.44 24.44
C THR A 70 -7.85 -10.14 25.80
N ASP A 71 -7.47 -10.90 26.82
CA ASP A 71 -7.86 -10.69 28.22
C ASP A 71 -7.27 -9.40 28.84
N SER A 72 -6.50 -8.63 28.07
CA SER A 72 -5.91 -7.35 28.46
C SER A 72 -6.15 -6.30 27.37
N SER A 73 -7.32 -6.34 26.74
CA SER A 73 -7.75 -5.35 25.76
C SER A 73 -9.15 -4.84 26.04
N TRP A 74 -9.36 -3.56 25.72
CA TRP A 74 -10.66 -2.93 25.66
C TRP A 74 -11.09 -2.82 24.20
N VAL A 75 -12.39 -2.85 23.99
CA VAL A 75 -13.02 -2.66 22.69
C VAL A 75 -14.09 -1.59 22.83
N ALA A 76 -14.21 -0.73 21.82
CA ALA A 76 -15.21 0.31 21.81
C ALA A 76 -15.87 0.43 20.45
N TRP A 77 -17.17 0.69 20.48
CA TRP A 77 -17.92 1.15 19.33
C TRP A 77 -18.64 2.44 19.71
N ALA A 78 -18.60 3.43 18.84
CA ALA A 78 -19.14 4.74 19.15
C ALA A 78 -19.87 5.35 17.96
N ILE A 79 -20.85 6.19 18.28
CA ILE A 79 -21.51 7.06 17.33
C ILE A 79 -20.95 8.47 17.50
N ASN A 80 -20.67 9.16 16.41
CA ASN A 80 -20.29 10.57 16.45
C ASN A 80 -21.35 11.42 15.72
N PRO A 81 -22.24 12.10 16.47
CA PRO A 81 -23.26 12.98 15.88
C PRO A 81 -22.71 14.28 15.27
N THR A 82 -21.46 14.65 15.57
CA THR A 82 -20.93 16.00 15.31
C THR A 82 -19.77 16.02 14.31
N SER A 83 -18.99 14.95 14.24
CA SER A 83 -17.77 14.87 13.41
C SER A 83 -17.56 13.47 12.86
N GLN A 84 -16.61 13.31 11.93
CA GLN A 84 -16.26 12.02 11.33
C GLN A 84 -15.14 11.26 12.09
N GLY A 85 -14.59 11.85 13.16
CA GLY A 85 -13.39 11.35 13.85
C GLY A 85 -13.65 10.90 15.29
N MET A 86 -12.56 10.70 16.03
CA MET A 86 -12.61 10.29 17.44
C MET A 86 -13.29 11.34 18.33
N VAL A 87 -12.93 12.62 18.18
CA VAL A 87 -13.46 13.70 19.01
C VAL A 87 -14.93 13.97 18.68
N GLY A 88 -15.76 13.99 19.72
CA GLY A 88 -17.23 14.07 19.64
C GLY A 88 -17.93 12.72 19.72
N SER A 89 -17.18 11.60 19.76
CA SER A 89 -17.74 10.26 19.81
C SER A 89 -18.43 9.97 21.14
N GLN A 90 -19.61 9.38 21.05
CA GLN A 90 -20.41 8.86 22.15
C GLN A 90 -20.21 7.34 22.18
N ALA A 91 -19.32 6.88 23.04
CA ALA A 91 -18.76 5.53 22.99
C ALA A 91 -19.46 4.57 23.95
N PHE A 92 -19.65 3.35 23.46
CA PHE A 92 -19.94 2.16 24.24
C PHE A 92 -18.65 1.36 24.31
N LEU A 93 -18.25 0.98 25.53
CA LEU A 93 -16.97 0.34 25.77
C LEU A 93 -17.18 -0.96 26.54
N ALA A 94 -16.38 -1.97 26.23
CA ALA A 94 -16.23 -3.16 27.03
C ALA A 94 -14.74 -3.47 27.22
N PHE A 95 -14.39 -3.97 28.40
CA PHE A 95 -13.05 -4.48 28.64
C PHE A 95 -13.08 -5.62 29.64
N ARG A 96 -12.10 -6.50 29.52
CA ARG A 96 -11.83 -7.55 30.49
C ARG A 96 -10.51 -7.24 31.18
N ASN A 97 -10.49 -7.28 32.50
CA ASN A 97 -9.26 -7.18 33.26
C ASN A 97 -8.74 -8.60 33.56
N SER A 98 -7.52 -8.89 33.13
CA SER A 98 -6.89 -10.21 33.30
C SER A 98 -6.57 -10.52 34.77
N SER A 99 -6.34 -9.49 35.60
CA SER A 99 -5.97 -9.65 37.01
C SER A 99 -7.10 -10.21 37.88
N ASP A 100 -8.35 -9.84 37.59
CA ASP A 100 -9.53 -10.21 38.38
C ASP A 100 -10.63 -10.92 37.56
N ALA A 101 -10.35 -11.18 36.28
CA ALA A 101 -11.27 -11.73 35.29
C ALA A 101 -12.60 -10.95 35.15
N THR A 102 -12.65 -9.70 35.62
CA THR A 102 -13.87 -8.87 35.57
C THR A 102 -14.12 -8.39 34.15
N LEU A 103 -15.38 -8.54 33.72
CA LEU A 103 -15.87 -7.98 32.46
C LEU A 103 -16.72 -6.76 32.78
N LYS A 104 -16.31 -5.59 32.28
CA LYS A 104 -17.03 -4.33 32.46
C LYS A 104 -17.51 -3.82 31.11
N ALA A 105 -18.70 -3.21 31.11
CA ALA A 105 -19.26 -2.55 29.95
C ALA A 105 -19.99 -1.28 30.40
N TYR A 106 -19.69 -0.16 29.76
CA TYR A 106 -20.22 1.14 30.15
C TYR A 106 -20.11 2.14 28.99
N THR A 107 -20.56 3.38 29.22
CA THR A 107 -20.52 4.45 28.23
C THR A 107 -19.47 5.51 28.55
N SER A 108 -18.88 6.12 27.52
CA SER A 108 -17.92 7.21 27.69
C SER A 108 -18.09 8.27 26.61
N SER A 109 -18.05 9.54 27.00
CA SER A 109 -18.11 10.66 26.06
C SER A 109 -16.69 11.13 25.72
N VAL A 110 -16.30 11.03 24.45
CA VAL A 110 -14.95 11.35 23.98
C VAL A 110 -14.90 12.77 23.43
N THR A 111 -14.43 13.71 24.24
CA THR A 111 -14.39 15.15 23.90
C THR A 111 -12.99 15.66 23.51
N SER A 112 -11.94 14.86 23.73
CA SER A 112 -10.55 15.19 23.37
C SER A 112 -9.73 13.94 23.02
N TYR A 113 -8.52 14.13 22.49
CA TYR A 113 -7.56 13.05 22.25
C TYR A 113 -6.90 12.52 23.53
N ASP A 114 -6.93 13.31 24.61
CA ASP A 114 -6.36 12.95 25.93
C ASP A 114 -7.39 12.21 26.82
N THR A 115 -8.40 11.60 26.21
CA THR A 115 -9.44 10.87 26.94
C THR A 115 -8.86 9.66 27.69
N LEU A 116 -9.33 9.46 28.92
CA LEU A 116 -9.08 8.25 29.70
C LEU A 116 -10.24 7.25 29.61
N LEU A 117 -11.18 7.48 28.69
CA LEU A 117 -12.39 6.66 28.51
C LEU A 117 -13.16 6.47 29.83
N GLU A 118 -13.29 7.55 30.59
CA GLU A 118 -13.99 7.57 31.87
C GLU A 118 -15.47 7.25 31.70
N GLU A 119 -16.04 6.57 32.69
CA GLU A 119 -17.46 6.22 32.70
C GLU A 119 -18.32 7.48 32.86
N GLY A 120 -19.29 7.65 31.95
CA GLY A 120 -20.14 8.82 31.93
C GLY A 120 -21.33 8.69 30.99
N SER A 121 -22.30 9.58 31.14
CA SER A 121 -23.50 9.59 30.31
C SER A 121 -23.23 10.07 28.89
N LEU A 122 -24.01 9.57 27.93
CA LEU A 122 -23.98 10.02 26.54
C LEU A 122 -24.97 11.18 26.30
N SER A 123 -24.82 11.87 25.18
CA SER A 123 -25.71 12.96 24.75
C SER A 123 -27.11 12.52 24.34
N PHE A 124 -27.38 11.22 24.36
CA PHE A 124 -28.68 10.61 24.04
C PHE A 124 -29.02 9.49 25.05
N PRO A 125 -30.32 9.17 25.23
CA PRO A 125 -30.73 8.12 26.17
C PRO A 125 -30.14 6.75 25.86
N VAL A 126 -29.58 6.10 26.87
CA VAL A 126 -29.07 4.73 26.85
C VAL A 126 -29.92 3.89 27.79
N TYR A 127 -30.50 2.81 27.27
CA TYR A 127 -31.39 1.92 28.00
C TYR A 127 -30.63 0.75 28.63
N SER A 128 -29.62 0.23 27.95
CA SER A 128 -28.78 -0.85 28.47
C SER A 128 -27.42 -0.87 27.81
N VAL A 129 -26.41 -1.29 28.58
CA VAL A 129 -25.07 -1.65 28.09
C VAL A 129 -24.64 -2.90 28.84
N SER A 130 -24.11 -3.88 28.12
CA SER A 130 -23.55 -5.10 28.71
C SER A 130 -22.51 -5.68 27.77
N ALA A 131 -21.71 -6.63 28.24
CA ALA A 131 -20.77 -7.35 27.39
C ALA A 131 -20.76 -8.84 27.72
N SER A 132 -20.29 -9.62 26.76
CA SER A 132 -19.94 -11.03 26.94
C SER A 132 -18.56 -11.30 26.35
N TYR A 133 -17.85 -12.24 26.93
CA TYR A 133 -16.56 -12.70 26.44
C TYR A 133 -16.53 -14.23 26.41
N SER A 134 -16.25 -14.81 25.25
CA SER A 134 -16.16 -16.26 25.08
C SER A 134 -15.25 -16.61 23.92
N ASN A 135 -14.35 -17.59 24.09
CA ASN A 135 -13.47 -18.10 23.04
C ASN A 135 -12.69 -17.01 22.26
N GLY A 136 -12.25 -15.95 22.94
CA GLY A 136 -11.55 -14.83 22.29
C GLY A 136 -12.47 -13.81 21.61
N ASP A 137 -13.78 -14.03 21.58
CA ASP A 137 -14.75 -13.06 21.09
C ASP A 137 -15.25 -12.18 22.23
N MET A 138 -15.08 -10.87 22.09
CA MET A 138 -15.72 -9.87 22.95
C MET A 138 -16.91 -9.28 22.21
N ILE A 139 -18.10 -9.37 22.82
CA ILE A 139 -19.34 -8.82 22.25
C ILE A 139 -19.90 -7.78 23.22
N LEU A 140 -20.03 -6.56 22.73
CA LEU A 140 -20.63 -5.43 23.41
C LEU A 140 -22.08 -5.27 22.93
N PHE A 141 -23.02 -5.27 23.87
CA PHE A 141 -24.44 -5.05 23.63
C PHE A 141 -24.84 -3.68 24.14
N ALA A 142 -25.61 -2.95 23.34
CA ALA A 142 -26.15 -1.66 23.73
C ALA A 142 -27.57 -1.46 23.20
N SER A 143 -28.43 -0.84 24.00
CA SER A 143 -29.74 -0.35 23.57
C SER A 143 -29.83 1.13 23.87
N PHE A 144 -30.14 1.96 22.87
CA PHE A 144 -30.14 3.41 23.01
C PHE A 144 -31.12 4.07 22.02
N LYS A 145 -31.44 5.34 22.26
CA LYS A 145 -32.26 6.16 21.37
C LYS A 145 -31.37 6.97 20.44
N LEU A 146 -31.68 6.98 19.14
CA LEU A 146 -30.98 7.86 18.20
C LEU A 146 -31.22 9.35 18.52
N PRO A 147 -30.22 10.22 18.28
CA PRO A 147 -30.43 11.66 18.33
C PRO A 147 -31.52 12.11 17.35
N GLU A 148 -32.30 13.11 17.73
CA GLU A 148 -33.46 13.55 16.95
C GLU A 148 -33.11 13.89 15.49
N ASN A 149 -33.98 13.47 14.56
CA ASN A 149 -33.88 13.74 13.12
C ASN A 149 -32.61 13.21 12.43
N THR A 150 -31.92 12.22 13.01
CA THR A 150 -30.73 11.62 12.39
C THR A 150 -30.85 10.10 12.28
N THR A 151 -30.78 9.59 11.05
CA THR A 151 -30.70 8.14 10.77
C THR A 151 -29.35 7.75 10.22
N LEU A 152 -28.68 8.69 9.52
CA LEU A 152 -27.31 8.60 9.05
C LEU A 152 -26.38 9.24 10.07
N LEU A 153 -25.47 8.46 10.64
CA LEU A 153 -24.54 8.90 11.67
C LEU A 153 -23.13 8.44 11.35
N ASN A 154 -22.13 9.21 11.79
CA ASN A 154 -20.76 8.73 11.77
C ASN A 154 -20.60 7.70 12.90
N HIS A 155 -19.80 6.68 12.66
CA HIS A 155 -19.40 5.72 13.69
C HIS A 155 -17.90 5.50 13.67
N VAL A 156 -17.35 5.11 14.81
CA VAL A 156 -15.96 4.70 14.96
C VAL A 156 -15.91 3.43 15.80
N TRP A 157 -14.90 2.59 15.59
CA TRP A 157 -14.64 1.44 16.45
C TRP A 157 -13.16 1.35 16.76
N GLN A 158 -12.80 0.88 17.94
CA GLN A 158 -11.41 0.81 18.38
C GLN A 158 -11.17 -0.38 19.29
N GLU A 159 -9.90 -0.77 19.36
CA GLU A 159 -9.36 -1.62 20.40
C GLU A 159 -8.09 -1.01 20.97
N GLY A 160 -7.78 -1.30 22.23
CA GLY A 160 -6.55 -0.87 22.87
C GLY A 160 -6.19 -1.70 24.10
N PRO A 161 -5.00 -1.49 24.67
CA PRO A 161 -4.51 -2.29 25.78
C PRO A 161 -5.16 -1.90 27.11
N VAL A 162 -5.26 -2.86 28.03
CA VAL A 162 -5.68 -2.66 29.42
C VAL A 162 -4.51 -3.04 30.32
N SER A 163 -4.13 -2.12 31.21
CA SER A 163 -3.10 -2.36 32.22
C SER A 163 -3.61 -3.27 33.34
N ASN A 164 -2.69 -3.89 34.10
CA ASN A 164 -3.05 -4.81 35.19
C ASN A 164 -3.89 -4.17 36.30
N ASP A 165 -3.79 -2.84 36.46
CA ASP A 165 -4.56 -2.03 37.39
C ASP A 165 -5.97 -1.65 36.86
N GLY A 166 -6.31 -2.10 35.65
CA GLY A 166 -7.57 -1.78 34.97
C GLY A 166 -7.54 -0.48 34.16
N THR A 167 -6.39 0.21 34.08
CA THR A 167 -6.26 1.46 33.30
C THR A 167 -6.33 1.17 31.80
N LEU A 168 -7.18 1.92 31.09
CA LEU A 168 -7.33 1.81 29.63
C LEU A 168 -6.24 2.61 28.93
N GLY A 169 -5.41 1.92 28.15
CA GLY A 169 -4.32 2.54 27.40
C GLY A 169 -4.75 3.02 26.00
N MET A 170 -3.92 3.88 25.42
CA MET A 170 -4.13 4.45 24.09
C MET A 170 -4.14 3.35 23.01
N HIS A 171 -5.09 3.42 22.07
CA HIS A 171 -5.09 2.56 20.88
C HIS A 171 -3.96 2.91 19.92
N SER A 172 -3.62 2.01 18.98
CA SER A 172 -2.59 2.31 17.97
C SER A 172 -2.94 3.56 17.17
N LEU A 173 -1.93 4.39 16.88
CA LEU A 173 -2.06 5.61 16.06
C LEU A 173 -1.73 5.36 14.58
N SER A 174 -1.63 4.10 14.18
CA SER A 174 -1.35 3.68 12.80
C SER A 174 -2.22 2.49 12.38
N GLY A 175 -2.05 2.03 11.15
CA GLY A 175 -2.63 0.77 10.69
C GLY A 175 -4.17 0.74 10.73
N PRO A 176 -4.78 -0.37 11.17
CA PRO A 176 -6.23 -0.57 11.27
C PRO A 176 -6.98 0.48 12.08
N ASN A 177 -6.43 0.96 13.21
CA ASN A 177 -7.10 1.89 14.12
C ASN A 177 -7.35 3.28 13.52
N ILE A 178 -6.52 3.74 12.58
CA ILE A 178 -6.79 5.00 11.87
C ILE A 178 -7.74 4.84 10.67
N GLN A 179 -8.20 3.61 10.42
CA GLN A 179 -9.13 3.26 9.34
C GLN A 179 -10.52 2.90 9.86
N SER A 180 -10.69 2.73 11.17
CA SER A 180 -11.89 2.21 11.82
C SER A 180 -12.97 3.25 12.05
N PHE A 181 -13.44 3.85 10.96
CA PHE A 181 -14.53 4.82 10.97
C PHE A 181 -15.31 4.83 9.65
N GLY A 182 -16.55 5.31 9.73
CA GLY A 182 -17.47 5.32 8.62
C GLY A 182 -18.78 6.00 8.96
N THR A 183 -19.79 5.75 8.14
CA THR A 183 -21.16 6.17 8.37
C THR A 183 -22.09 4.98 8.37
N ILE A 184 -23.06 4.98 9.28
CA ILE A 184 -24.12 3.99 9.37
C ILE A 184 -25.48 4.67 9.18
N ASP A 185 -26.31 4.10 8.34
CA ASP A 185 -27.72 4.47 8.21
C ASP A 185 -28.59 3.35 8.79
N PHE A 186 -29.21 3.63 9.94
CA PHE A 186 -30.02 2.66 10.67
C PHE A 186 -31.33 2.31 9.98
N VAL A 187 -31.82 3.12 9.03
CA VAL A 187 -33.03 2.83 8.24
C VAL A 187 -32.68 1.98 7.04
N SER A 188 -31.72 2.41 6.22
CA SER A 188 -31.37 1.67 4.99
C SER A 188 -30.52 0.44 5.25
N GLY A 189 -29.98 0.29 6.47
CA GLY A 189 -29.09 -0.79 6.83
C GLY A 189 -27.68 -0.66 6.21
N LYS A 190 -27.38 0.47 5.57
CA LYS A 190 -26.13 0.67 4.84
C LYS A 190 -25.04 1.19 5.76
N VAL A 191 -23.88 0.55 5.69
CA VAL A 191 -22.64 1.00 6.31
C VAL A 191 -21.67 1.38 5.19
N SER A 192 -21.18 2.61 5.23
CA SER A 192 -20.16 3.13 4.31
C SER A 192 -18.88 3.44 5.08
N GLU A 193 -17.79 2.79 4.69
CA GLU A 193 -16.46 3.04 5.24
C GLU A 193 -15.80 4.16 4.42
N THR A 194 -16.08 5.42 4.79
CA THR A 194 -16.03 6.55 3.84
C THR A 194 -14.64 7.18 3.63
N ALA A 195 -13.71 7.15 4.60
CA ALA A 195 -12.43 7.86 4.45
C ALA A 195 -11.14 7.03 4.62
N GLY A 196 -11.25 5.77 5.05
CA GLY A 196 -10.20 4.77 4.82
C GLY A 196 -10.07 4.46 3.33
N ASN A 197 -11.17 4.13 2.65
CA ASN A 197 -11.12 3.56 1.30
C ASN A 197 -10.56 4.50 0.22
N SER A 198 -10.94 5.78 0.20
CA SER A 198 -10.47 6.73 -0.82
C SER A 198 -8.99 7.09 -0.66
N LYS A 199 -8.54 7.35 0.58
CA LYS A 199 -7.13 7.62 0.89
C LYS A 199 -6.25 6.39 0.66
N ILE A 200 -6.72 5.19 1.02
CA ILE A 200 -6.03 3.92 0.75
C ILE A 200 -5.94 3.69 -0.75
N LYS A 201 -7.04 3.87 -1.49
CA LYS A 201 -7.05 3.74 -2.95
C LYS A 201 -6.05 4.69 -3.58
N LEU A 202 -6.01 5.95 -3.14
CA LEU A 202 -5.04 6.93 -3.64
C LEU A 202 -3.59 6.57 -3.30
N ARG A 203 -3.32 6.10 -2.07
CA ARG A 203 -1.99 5.60 -1.68
C ARG A 203 -1.56 4.40 -2.53
N LYS A 204 -2.46 3.44 -2.77
CA LYS A 204 -2.21 2.28 -3.64
C LYS A 204 -1.94 2.71 -5.09
N VAL A 205 -2.73 3.63 -5.64
CA VAL A 205 -2.52 4.19 -6.99
C VAL A 205 -1.17 4.90 -7.09
N HIS A 206 -0.82 5.74 -6.10
CA HIS A 206 0.48 6.39 -6.01
C HIS A 206 1.64 5.38 -5.99
N GLY A 207 1.53 4.34 -5.15
CA GLY A 207 2.53 3.28 -5.05
C GLY A 207 2.70 2.49 -6.34
N ILE A 208 1.61 2.11 -7.02
CA ILE A 208 1.65 1.37 -8.29
C ILE A 208 2.30 2.21 -9.39
N LEU A 209 1.84 3.45 -9.59
CA LEU A 209 2.36 4.33 -10.63
C LEU A 209 3.87 4.57 -10.46
N ASN A 210 4.30 4.89 -9.24
CA ASN A 210 5.71 5.18 -8.98
C ASN A 210 6.58 3.91 -8.94
N GLY A 211 6.03 2.77 -8.50
CA GLY A 211 6.71 1.48 -8.58
C GLY A 211 6.99 1.05 -10.01
N ILE A 212 6.00 1.18 -10.90
CA ILE A 212 6.15 0.89 -12.34
C ILE A 212 7.14 1.89 -12.98
N SER A 213 6.95 3.19 -12.75
CA SER A 213 7.79 4.23 -13.34
C SER A 213 9.23 4.18 -12.84
N TRP A 214 9.46 4.56 -11.57
CA TRP A 214 10.78 4.75 -10.99
C TRP A 214 11.45 3.44 -10.63
N GLY A 215 10.66 2.44 -10.24
CA GLY A 215 11.17 1.16 -9.79
C GLY A 215 11.48 0.15 -10.89
N ILE A 216 10.81 0.23 -12.05
CA ILE A 216 10.93 -0.78 -13.12
C ILE A 216 11.32 -0.16 -14.47
N LEU A 217 10.54 0.79 -14.99
CA LEU A 217 10.77 1.33 -16.33
C LEU A 217 12.08 2.14 -16.42
N MET A 218 12.42 2.92 -15.39
CA MET A 218 13.68 3.69 -15.33
C MET A 218 14.93 2.78 -15.42
N PRO A 219 15.11 1.75 -14.55
CA PRO A 219 16.25 0.83 -14.68
C PRO A 219 16.20 -0.01 -15.95
N MET A 220 15.02 -0.48 -16.37
CA MET A 220 14.86 -1.24 -17.61
C MET A 220 15.32 -0.43 -18.83
N GLY A 221 14.95 0.85 -18.92
CA GLY A 221 15.40 1.72 -20.01
C GLY A 221 16.91 1.93 -20.06
N ALA A 222 17.60 1.91 -18.91
CA ALA A 222 19.06 1.98 -18.85
C ALA A 222 19.73 0.66 -19.28
N ILE A 223 19.19 -0.48 -18.83
CA ILE A 223 19.63 -1.83 -19.25
C ILE A 223 19.49 -1.96 -20.77
N LEU A 224 18.32 -1.64 -21.33
CA LEU A 224 18.07 -1.70 -22.77
C LEU A 224 19.05 -0.83 -23.55
N ALA A 225 19.32 0.40 -23.08
CA ALA A 225 20.28 1.29 -23.73
C ALA A 225 21.70 0.72 -23.74
N ARG A 226 22.17 0.17 -22.62
CA ARG A 226 23.52 -0.39 -22.49
C ARG A 226 23.71 -1.58 -23.41
N TYR A 227 22.80 -2.56 -23.35
CA TYR A 227 22.99 -3.84 -24.02
C TYR A 227 22.60 -3.81 -25.49
N LEU A 228 21.56 -3.07 -25.89
CA LEU A 228 21.25 -2.91 -27.31
C LEU A 228 22.30 -2.06 -28.05
N LYS A 229 22.95 -1.11 -27.36
CA LYS A 229 24.04 -0.32 -27.94
C LYS A 229 25.27 -1.18 -28.28
N ALA A 230 25.49 -2.30 -27.61
CA ALA A 230 26.54 -3.26 -28.00
C ALA A 230 26.32 -3.84 -29.40
N PHE A 231 25.09 -3.75 -29.94
CA PHE A 231 24.72 -4.22 -31.27
C PHE A 231 24.43 -3.07 -32.26
N ASP A 232 24.92 -1.85 -31.99
CA ASP A 232 24.70 -0.65 -32.84
C ASP A 232 25.10 -0.91 -34.32
N GLY A 233 26.14 -1.72 -34.55
CA GLY A 233 26.57 -2.10 -35.91
C GLY A 233 25.61 -3.02 -36.67
N ARG A 234 24.71 -3.76 -35.99
CA ARG A 234 23.71 -4.64 -36.62
C ARG A 234 22.30 -4.06 -36.60
N LEU A 235 21.95 -3.34 -35.52
CA LEU A 235 20.60 -2.84 -35.27
C LEU A 235 20.48 -1.32 -35.50
N GLY A 236 21.58 -0.64 -35.86
CA GLY A 236 21.61 0.81 -35.99
C GLY A 236 21.17 1.53 -34.71
N ALA A 237 20.57 2.71 -34.87
CA ALA A 237 20.13 3.57 -33.77
C ALA A 237 18.93 3.04 -32.95
N THR A 238 18.54 1.77 -33.11
CA THR A 238 17.39 1.15 -32.41
C THR A 238 17.50 1.29 -30.89
N TRP A 239 18.68 1.07 -30.31
CA TRP A 239 18.89 1.23 -28.86
C TRP A 239 18.51 2.63 -28.36
N PHE A 240 18.75 3.66 -29.17
CA PHE A 240 18.48 5.04 -28.82
C PHE A 240 16.98 5.34 -28.83
N HIS A 241 16.25 4.82 -29.82
CA HIS A 241 14.79 4.96 -29.90
C HIS A 241 14.09 4.19 -28.78
N VAL A 242 14.51 2.94 -28.51
CA VAL A 242 13.94 2.12 -27.43
C VAL A 242 14.21 2.76 -26.06
N HIS A 243 15.44 3.22 -25.81
CA HIS A 243 15.77 3.95 -24.58
C HIS A 243 14.91 5.20 -24.42
N ARG A 244 14.84 6.05 -25.46
CA ARG A 244 14.06 7.28 -25.42
C ARG A 244 12.58 6.99 -25.14
N ALA A 245 11.98 6.04 -25.85
CA ALA A 245 10.57 5.68 -25.65
C ALA A 245 10.29 5.17 -24.22
N CYS A 246 11.13 4.25 -23.73
CA CYS A 246 11.01 3.71 -22.38
C CYS A 246 11.15 4.79 -21.31
N GLN A 247 12.16 5.67 -21.43
CA GLN A 247 12.39 6.74 -20.46
C GLN A 247 11.30 7.83 -20.51
N SER A 248 10.78 8.17 -21.70
CA SER A 248 9.66 9.10 -21.83
C SER A 248 8.40 8.55 -21.15
N MET A 249 8.08 7.27 -21.35
CA MET A 249 6.95 6.62 -20.70
C MET A 249 7.12 6.57 -19.18
N ALA A 250 8.31 6.17 -18.71
CA ALA A 250 8.64 6.16 -17.30
C ALA A 250 8.44 7.54 -16.68
N TYR A 251 8.99 8.59 -17.30
CA TYR A 251 8.87 9.96 -16.81
C TYR A 251 7.42 10.45 -16.74
N ILE A 252 6.60 10.24 -17.77
CA ILE A 252 5.19 10.66 -17.79
C ILE A 252 4.41 9.98 -16.65
N ILE A 253 4.52 8.65 -16.52
CA ILE A 253 3.86 7.91 -15.44
C ILE A 253 4.35 8.40 -14.07
N GLY A 254 5.65 8.69 -13.96
CA GLY A 254 6.28 9.20 -12.75
C GLY A 254 5.76 10.57 -12.33
N ILE A 255 5.51 11.48 -13.28
CA ILE A 255 4.90 12.79 -13.01
C ILE A 255 3.45 12.65 -12.52
N ILE A 256 2.66 11.75 -13.14
CA ILE A 256 1.29 11.47 -12.69
C ILE A 256 1.32 10.87 -11.27
N GLY A 257 2.20 9.91 -11.03
CA GLY A 257 2.45 9.33 -9.71
C GLY A 257 2.86 10.39 -8.69
N PHE A 258 3.75 11.30 -9.03
CA PHE A 258 4.19 12.40 -8.16
C PHE A 258 3.05 13.38 -7.84
N ALA A 259 2.18 13.70 -8.81
CA ALA A 259 1.03 14.58 -8.60
C ALA A 259 0.07 14.00 -7.54
N THR A 260 -0.19 12.70 -7.55
CA THR A 260 -1.00 12.04 -6.51
C THR A 260 -0.35 12.13 -5.12
N GLY A 261 0.98 11.99 -5.04
CA GLY A 261 1.73 12.14 -3.80
C GLY A 261 1.69 13.57 -3.25
N SER A 262 1.84 14.55 -4.14
CA SER A 262 1.77 15.98 -3.80
C SER A 262 0.37 16.38 -3.32
N TYR A 263 -0.67 15.84 -3.95
CA TYR A 263 -2.04 16.03 -3.50
C TYR A 263 -2.24 15.49 -2.08
N MET A 264 -1.72 14.29 -1.77
CA MET A 264 -1.76 13.74 -0.41
C MET A 264 -0.95 14.56 0.60
N ALA A 265 0.17 15.16 0.18
CA ALA A 265 1.04 15.95 1.05
C ALA A 265 0.43 17.29 1.46
N ARG A 266 -0.45 17.90 0.65
CA ARG A 266 -1.12 19.18 0.97
C ARG A 266 -1.90 19.16 2.29
N HIS A 267 -2.35 17.99 2.71
CA HIS A 267 -3.15 17.82 3.92
C HIS A 267 -2.34 17.41 5.16
N ASN A 268 -1.01 17.22 5.03
CA ASN A 268 -0.12 16.83 6.12
C ASN A 268 1.02 17.86 6.23
N ARG A 269 1.07 18.61 7.35
CA ARG A 269 2.04 19.71 7.56
C ARG A 269 3.49 19.28 7.79
N HIS A 270 3.80 17.97 7.72
CA HIS A 270 5.15 17.45 7.92
C HIS A 270 5.82 17.03 6.60
N HIS A 271 7.04 17.51 6.37
CA HIS A 271 7.88 17.08 5.26
C HIS A 271 8.44 15.68 5.55
N SER A 272 7.85 14.66 4.92
CA SER A 272 8.40 13.31 4.98
C SER A 272 9.66 13.20 4.13
N SER A 273 10.64 12.44 4.61
CA SER A 273 11.87 12.18 3.85
C SER A 273 11.61 11.48 2.51
N HIS A 274 10.55 10.66 2.41
CA HIS A 274 10.08 10.08 1.14
C HIS A 274 9.59 11.16 0.16
N GLY A 275 8.84 12.15 0.66
CA GLY A 275 8.37 13.29 -0.14
C GLY A 275 9.53 14.14 -0.67
N CYS A 276 10.51 14.44 0.18
CA CYS A 276 11.71 15.20 -0.23
C CYS A 276 12.49 14.48 -1.34
N ILE A 277 12.74 13.17 -1.17
CA ILE A 277 13.42 12.37 -2.22
C ILE A 277 12.59 12.34 -3.50
N GLY A 278 11.26 12.23 -3.40
CA GLY A 278 10.34 12.28 -4.55
C GLY A 278 10.44 13.58 -5.34
N ILE A 279 10.51 14.73 -4.65
CA ILE A 279 10.72 16.04 -5.30
C ILE A 279 12.08 16.07 -6.01
N THR A 280 13.14 15.62 -5.33
CA THR A 280 14.49 15.54 -5.93
C THR A 280 14.51 14.67 -7.19
N LEU A 281 13.84 13.52 -7.18
CA LEU A 281 13.73 12.63 -8.33
C LEU A 281 13.09 13.32 -9.54
N VAL A 282 11.98 14.01 -9.33
CA VAL A 282 11.31 14.77 -10.40
C VAL A 282 12.24 15.84 -10.95
N CYS A 283 12.90 16.64 -10.09
CA CYS A 283 13.84 17.66 -10.54
C CYS A 283 15.00 17.08 -11.36
N LEU A 284 15.64 16.00 -10.88
CA LEU A 284 16.74 15.35 -11.58
C LEU A 284 16.30 14.76 -12.92
N ALA A 285 15.13 14.09 -12.97
CA ALA A 285 14.62 13.52 -14.20
C ALA A 285 14.18 14.59 -15.21
N SER A 286 13.53 15.67 -14.77
CA SER A 286 13.19 16.81 -15.63
C SER A 286 14.45 17.43 -16.21
N LEU A 287 15.48 17.65 -15.38
CA LEU A 287 16.77 18.17 -15.82
C LEU A 287 17.41 17.23 -16.87
N GLN A 288 17.40 15.92 -16.60
CA GLN A 288 17.91 14.90 -17.52
C GLN A 288 17.20 14.94 -18.89
N VAL A 289 15.88 15.05 -18.91
CA VAL A 289 15.07 15.14 -20.14
C VAL A 289 15.37 16.44 -20.89
N CYS A 290 15.39 17.58 -20.20
CA CYS A 290 15.69 18.87 -20.81
C CYS A 290 17.09 18.90 -21.44
N VAL A 291 18.12 18.47 -20.71
CA VAL A 291 19.50 18.42 -21.21
C VAL A 291 19.64 17.42 -22.36
N ALA A 292 18.92 16.30 -22.33
CA ALA A 292 18.97 15.30 -23.40
C ALA A 292 18.23 15.74 -24.68
N MET A 293 17.19 16.57 -24.57
CA MET A 293 16.39 17.03 -25.70
C MET A 293 16.97 18.29 -26.34
N PHE A 294 17.37 19.28 -25.55
CA PHE A 294 17.74 20.61 -26.06
C PHE A 294 19.24 20.85 -26.12
N LEU A 295 20.03 20.17 -25.28
CA LEU A 295 21.46 20.49 -25.08
C LEU A 295 22.39 19.34 -25.49
N ARG A 296 21.89 18.35 -26.23
CA ARG A 296 22.67 17.18 -26.67
C ARG A 296 23.63 17.58 -27.82
N PRO A 297 24.96 17.61 -27.62
CA PRO A 297 25.90 17.99 -28.67
C PRO A 297 26.03 16.90 -29.74
N LYS A 298 26.46 17.29 -30.95
CA LYS A 298 26.84 16.36 -32.02
C LYS A 298 27.96 15.42 -31.58
N LYS A 299 28.08 14.24 -32.21
CA LYS A 299 28.96 13.14 -31.77
C LYS A 299 30.46 13.53 -31.77
N ASP A 300 30.84 14.44 -32.65
CA ASP A 300 32.18 14.97 -32.92
C ASP A 300 32.56 16.19 -32.05
N HIS A 301 31.61 16.73 -31.27
CA HIS A 301 31.83 17.97 -30.51
C HIS A 301 32.57 17.72 -29.18
N ARG A 302 33.54 18.57 -28.80
CA ARG A 302 34.31 18.45 -27.53
C ARG A 302 33.43 18.38 -26.28
N HIS A 303 32.33 19.13 -26.24
CA HIS A 303 31.37 19.10 -25.13
C HIS A 303 30.56 17.80 -24.99
N ARG A 304 30.63 16.88 -25.97
CA ARG A 304 29.97 15.58 -25.92
C ARG A 304 30.41 14.75 -24.71
N ILE A 305 31.66 14.90 -24.28
CA ILE A 305 32.23 14.20 -23.12
C ILE A 305 31.52 14.66 -21.83
N PHE A 306 31.43 15.97 -21.60
CA PHE A 306 30.74 16.52 -20.42
C PHE A 306 29.26 16.14 -20.40
N TRP A 307 28.59 16.19 -21.56
CA TRP A 307 27.20 15.72 -21.68
C TRP A 307 27.06 14.25 -21.32
N ASN A 308 27.98 13.38 -21.76
CA ASN A 308 27.96 11.96 -21.39
C ASN A 308 28.18 11.76 -19.89
N ILE A 309 29.15 12.44 -19.27
CA ILE A 309 29.42 12.35 -17.83
C ILE A 309 28.18 12.76 -17.05
N PHE A 310 27.62 13.94 -17.36
CA PHE A 310 26.38 14.42 -16.76
C PHE A 310 25.25 13.39 -16.92
N HIS A 311 25.02 12.92 -18.15
CA HIS A 311 23.93 12.00 -18.46
C HIS A 311 24.08 10.67 -17.68
N TYR A 312 25.28 10.13 -17.57
CA TYR A 312 25.51 8.90 -16.82
C TYR A 312 25.36 9.11 -15.30
N VAL A 313 26.02 10.13 -14.73
CA VAL A 313 26.01 10.36 -13.28
C VAL A 313 24.59 10.67 -12.79
N VAL A 314 23.91 11.62 -13.43
CA VAL A 314 22.54 12.00 -13.05
C VAL A 314 21.56 10.87 -13.35
N GLY A 315 21.73 10.16 -14.46
CA GLY A 315 20.88 9.03 -14.83
C GLY A 315 20.94 7.88 -13.82
N TYR A 316 22.14 7.37 -13.51
CA TYR A 316 22.29 6.28 -12.53
C TYR A 316 21.95 6.73 -11.11
N GLY A 317 22.28 7.98 -10.74
CA GLY A 317 21.88 8.55 -9.45
C GLY A 317 20.36 8.60 -9.29
N THR A 318 19.63 9.01 -10.34
CA THR A 318 18.16 9.04 -10.35
C THR A 318 17.58 7.63 -10.21
N ILE A 319 18.15 6.63 -10.89
CA ILE A 319 17.71 5.23 -10.76
C ILE A 319 17.92 4.71 -9.34
N GLY A 320 19.10 4.91 -8.77
CA GLY A 320 19.41 4.47 -7.40
C GLY A 320 18.51 5.12 -6.35
N LEU A 321 18.32 6.44 -6.44
CA LEU A 321 17.38 7.17 -5.59
C LEU A 321 15.93 6.70 -5.81
N GLY A 322 15.55 6.37 -7.04
CA GLY A 322 14.22 5.86 -7.40
C GLY A 322 13.92 4.54 -6.70
N ILE A 323 14.83 3.57 -6.80
CA ILE A 323 14.70 2.26 -6.15
C ILE A 323 14.59 2.43 -4.63
N TRP A 324 15.48 3.23 -4.03
CA TRP A 324 15.42 3.50 -2.59
C TRP A 324 14.08 4.16 -2.20
N ASN A 325 13.62 5.16 -2.96
CA ASN A 325 12.40 5.86 -2.62
C ASN A 325 11.15 4.95 -2.72
N VAL A 326 11.14 3.99 -3.65
CA VAL A 326 10.09 2.96 -3.73
C VAL A 326 10.08 2.08 -2.48
N PHE A 327 11.25 1.59 -2.03
CA PHE A 327 11.32 0.83 -0.78
C PHE A 327 10.80 1.63 0.42
N LYS A 328 11.19 2.91 0.54
CA LYS A 328 10.66 3.78 1.59
C LYS A 328 9.15 3.97 1.51
N GLY A 329 8.61 4.11 0.30
CA GLY A 329 7.16 4.22 0.09
C GLY A 329 6.42 2.96 0.54
N ILE A 330 6.96 1.77 0.24
CA ILE A 330 6.41 0.48 0.67
C ILE A 330 6.48 0.34 2.20
N ASP A 331 7.58 0.76 2.82
CA ASP A 331 7.75 0.73 4.27
C ASP A 331 6.74 1.66 4.99
N ILE A 332 6.46 2.85 4.43
CA ILE A 332 5.40 3.76 4.94
C ILE A 332 4.01 3.11 4.86
N MET A 333 3.79 2.23 3.89
CA MET A 333 2.54 1.48 3.74
C MET A 333 2.49 0.22 4.60
N GLU A 334 3.57 -0.15 5.29
CA GLU A 334 3.73 -1.40 6.04
C GLU A 334 3.39 -2.65 5.19
N ALA A 335 3.55 -2.56 3.86
CA ALA A 335 3.12 -3.58 2.91
C ALA A 335 4.23 -4.63 2.66
N ARG A 336 4.44 -5.52 3.63
CA ARG A 336 5.53 -6.52 3.61
C ARG A 336 5.53 -7.41 2.36
N GLU A 337 4.37 -7.81 1.87
CA GLU A 337 4.24 -8.60 0.65
C GLU A 337 4.75 -7.85 -0.58
N TRP A 338 4.38 -6.57 -0.71
CA TRP A 338 4.81 -5.71 -1.81
C TRP A 338 6.32 -5.49 -1.78
N LYS A 339 6.91 -5.41 -0.59
CA LYS A 339 8.37 -5.31 -0.40
C LYS A 339 9.08 -6.54 -0.96
N SER A 340 8.59 -7.74 -0.64
CA SER A 340 9.14 -9.00 -1.14
C SER A 340 9.01 -9.13 -2.66
N VAL A 341 7.83 -8.79 -3.20
CA VAL A 341 7.59 -8.81 -4.66
C VAL A 341 8.54 -7.83 -5.37
N TYR A 342 8.62 -6.60 -4.88
CA TYR A 342 9.47 -5.57 -5.49
C TYR A 342 10.96 -5.94 -5.40
N LEU A 343 11.41 -6.49 -4.26
CA LEU A 343 12.76 -7.02 -4.12
C LEU A 343 13.04 -8.11 -5.16
N GLY A 344 12.11 -9.04 -5.36
CA GLY A 344 12.20 -10.07 -6.41
C GLY A 344 12.34 -9.48 -7.82
N VAL A 345 11.59 -8.42 -8.13
CA VAL A 345 11.70 -7.71 -9.43
C VAL A 345 13.08 -7.09 -9.60
N ILE A 346 13.63 -6.43 -8.58
CA ILE A 346 14.96 -5.82 -8.65
C ILE A 346 16.06 -6.88 -8.83
N ILE A 347 15.97 -7.99 -8.10
CA ILE A 347 16.90 -9.13 -8.27
C ILE A 347 16.81 -9.68 -9.69
N CYS A 348 15.60 -9.86 -10.23
CA CYS A 348 15.39 -10.33 -11.59
C CYS A 348 16.03 -9.39 -12.63
N LEU A 349 15.80 -8.06 -12.52
CA LEU A 349 16.42 -7.07 -13.40
C LEU A 349 17.95 -7.10 -13.30
N ALA A 350 18.50 -7.27 -12.09
CA ALA A 350 19.95 -7.38 -11.88
C ALA A 350 20.53 -8.65 -12.51
N LEU A 351 19.85 -9.80 -12.38
CA LEU A 351 20.24 -11.05 -13.04
C LEU A 351 20.18 -10.95 -14.56
N ILE A 352 19.12 -10.33 -15.11
CA ILE A 352 19.02 -10.07 -16.55
C ILE A 352 20.20 -9.21 -17.02
N ALA A 353 20.50 -8.12 -16.30
CA ALA A 353 21.65 -7.27 -16.62
C ALA A 353 22.96 -8.04 -16.55
N LEU A 354 23.17 -8.89 -15.54
CA LEU A 354 24.36 -9.74 -15.40
C LEU A 354 24.50 -10.70 -16.58
N VAL A 355 23.43 -11.41 -16.96
CA VAL A 355 23.43 -12.32 -18.12
C VAL A 355 23.76 -11.57 -19.41
N LEU A 356 23.13 -10.41 -19.62
CA LEU A 356 23.40 -9.57 -20.79
C LEU A 356 24.84 -9.06 -20.80
N GLU A 357 25.42 -8.74 -19.65
CA GLU A 357 26.84 -8.37 -19.51
C GLU A 357 27.74 -9.54 -19.90
N VAL A 358 27.49 -10.75 -19.42
CA VAL A 358 28.27 -11.93 -19.82
C VAL A 358 28.19 -12.16 -21.34
N ILE A 359 26.99 -12.04 -21.94
CA ILE A 359 26.79 -12.19 -23.37
C ILE A 359 27.56 -11.14 -24.18
N THR A 360 27.51 -9.87 -23.79
CA THR A 360 28.22 -8.79 -24.52
C THR A 360 29.73 -8.93 -24.45
N TRP A 361 30.28 -9.58 -23.42
CA TRP A 361 31.72 -9.87 -23.32
C TRP A 361 32.13 -11.12 -24.13
N ILE A 362 31.27 -12.14 -24.23
CA ILE A 362 31.57 -13.39 -24.96
C ILE A 362 31.42 -13.22 -26.49
N LEU A 363 30.40 -12.49 -26.95
CA LEU A 363 30.10 -12.37 -28.40
C LEU A 363 31.25 -11.81 -29.26
N PRO A 364 32.02 -10.80 -28.82
CA PRO A 364 33.21 -10.34 -29.53
C PRO A 364 34.32 -11.40 -29.60
N CYS A 365 34.43 -12.26 -28.58
CA CYS A 365 35.42 -13.34 -28.55
C CYS A 365 35.09 -14.47 -29.53
N ILE A 366 33.80 -14.80 -29.70
CA ILE A 366 33.33 -15.84 -30.65
C ILE A 366 33.37 -15.36 -32.10
N ASN A 367 33.04 -14.09 -32.36
CA ASN A 367 32.99 -13.54 -33.71
C ASN A 367 34.34 -13.04 -34.25
N LYS A 368 35.47 -13.33 -33.59
CA LYS A 368 36.78 -13.07 -34.19
C LYS A 368 36.91 -13.93 -35.45
N PRO A 369 37.07 -13.34 -36.65
CA PRO A 369 37.35 -14.13 -37.84
C PRO A 369 38.65 -14.90 -37.60
N ASN A 370 38.67 -16.20 -37.89
CA ASN A 370 39.89 -17.00 -37.93
C ASN A 370 40.85 -16.35 -38.96
N THR A 371 41.81 -15.57 -38.48
CA THR A 371 42.81 -14.90 -39.31
C THR A 371 43.75 -15.88 -40.01
N HIS A 372 43.72 -17.17 -39.64
CA HIS A 372 44.56 -18.20 -40.25
C HIS A 372 44.17 -18.64 -41.68
N SER A 373 42.99 -18.25 -42.20
CA SER A 373 42.56 -18.70 -43.54
C SER A 373 42.81 -17.69 -44.67
N LYS A 374 43.12 -16.41 -44.37
CA LYS A 374 43.36 -15.39 -45.42
C LYS A 374 44.82 -15.35 -45.89
N ASP A 375 45.76 -15.60 -44.98
CA ASP A 375 47.19 -15.57 -45.33
C ASP A 375 47.65 -16.73 -46.24
N GLN A 376 46.84 -17.79 -46.42
CA GLN A 376 47.16 -18.88 -47.36
C GLN A 376 46.67 -18.64 -48.79
N VAL A 377 45.67 -17.78 -49.02
CA VAL A 377 45.16 -17.51 -50.37
C VAL A 377 46.02 -16.47 -51.08
N ASP A 378 46.51 -15.46 -50.35
CA ASP A 378 47.29 -14.37 -50.94
C ASP A 378 48.76 -14.77 -51.25
N VAL A 379 49.27 -15.86 -50.67
CA VAL A 379 50.66 -16.34 -50.91
C VAL A 379 50.77 -17.26 -52.14
N VAL A 380 49.66 -17.84 -52.61
CA VAL A 380 49.67 -18.75 -53.78
C VAL A 380 49.57 -17.98 -55.10
N ASP A 381 48.96 -16.79 -55.11
CA ASP A 381 48.68 -16.04 -56.34
C ASP A 381 49.85 -15.14 -56.83
N GLN A 382 50.96 -15.08 -56.08
CA GLN A 382 52.16 -14.31 -56.46
C GLN A 382 53.31 -15.16 -57.04
N ARG A 383 53.04 -16.41 -57.43
CA ARG A 383 54.08 -17.32 -57.95
C ARG A 383 53.69 -18.01 -59.26
N ILE A 384 53.44 -17.25 -60.31
CA ILE A 384 53.54 -17.76 -61.69
C ILE A 384 54.23 -16.66 -62.55
N PRO A 385 55.35 -16.98 -63.23
CA PRO A 385 56.24 -16.00 -63.87
C PRO A 385 55.69 -15.34 -65.14
#